data_AF-A0A662GF18-F1
#
_entry.id   AF-A0A662GF18-F1
#
_cell.length_a   1.000
_cell.length_b   1.000
_cell.length_c   1.000
_cell.angle_alpha   90.00
_cell.angle_beta   90.00
_cell.angle_gamma   90.00
#
_symmetry.space_group_name_H-M   'P 1'
#
loop_
_entity.id
_entity.type
_entity.pdbx_description
1 polymer ?
#
loop_
_entity_poly.entity_id
_entity_poly.type
_entity_poly.pdbx_seq_one_letter_code
_entity_poly.pdbx_strand_id
1 'polypeptide(L)'
;YFRNKHCYVNCWINRTSHSVLKKILSKLNIFFHGKESEAELLRRLSTKLSDKPYIVFLDEFDKLENFDILYRLNSANVSLVLASTNRSALLRFSGRLLSRLAVKEILFRRYLPSQIYDILADRARLSLKQGSYNMRILKLISYSCKGDARIAITTLRKLALNAEINGKDRIDISAFKFVKSYNHFRVLDSAQKRTSLSPDNLT
;
A
#
# COMPACT_ATOMS: atom_id res chain seq x y z
N TYR A 1 13.12 -3.58 18.18
CA TYR A 1 14.39 -3.70 17.43
C TYR A 1 14.59 -2.66 16.31
N PHE A 2 13.56 -2.26 15.54
CA PHE A 2 13.72 -1.32 14.39
C PHE A 2 13.23 0.13 14.63
N ARG A 3 13.06 0.57 15.88
CA ARG A 3 12.64 1.96 16.18
C ARG A 3 13.67 2.93 15.58
N ASN A 4 13.21 3.86 14.73
CA ASN A 4 14.00 4.89 14.04
C ASN A 4 15.08 4.41 13.05
N LYS A 5 15.02 3.16 12.58
CA LYS A 5 15.94 2.64 11.53
C LYS A 5 15.25 2.38 10.19
N HIS A 6 14.11 3.02 9.96
CA HIS A 6 13.37 2.84 8.72
C HIS A 6 12.58 4.08 8.31
N CYS A 7 12.32 4.18 7.00
CA CYS A 7 11.42 5.16 6.41
C CYS A 7 10.44 4.47 5.47
N TYR A 8 9.17 4.84 5.55
CA TYR A 8 8.16 4.51 4.54
C TYR A 8 7.98 5.71 3.61
N VAL A 9 8.02 5.46 2.31
CA VAL A 9 7.80 6.44 1.26
C VAL A 9 6.76 5.88 0.29
N ASN A 10 5.66 6.61 0.13
CA ASN A 10 4.68 6.33 -0.90
C ASN A 10 5.11 7.06 -2.19
N CYS A 11 5.43 6.31 -3.24
CA CYS A 11 5.92 6.84 -4.51
C CYS A 11 4.81 7.35 -5.43
N TRP A 12 3.54 7.11 -5.10
CA TRP A 12 2.43 7.83 -5.75
C TRP A 12 2.47 9.33 -5.44
N ILE A 13 2.80 9.68 -4.18
CA ILE A 13 2.95 11.07 -3.70
C ILE A 13 4.35 11.61 -4.01
N ASN A 14 5.39 10.79 -3.78
CA ASN A 14 6.79 11.18 -3.94
C ASN A 14 7.38 10.53 -5.20
N ARG A 15 7.10 11.12 -6.36
CA ARG A 15 7.38 10.54 -7.67
C ARG A 15 8.83 10.78 -8.16
N THR A 16 9.44 11.87 -7.70
CA THR A 16 10.80 12.29 -8.10
C THR A 16 11.85 11.85 -7.09
N SER A 17 13.09 11.63 -7.54
CA SER A 17 14.24 11.35 -6.68
C SER A 17 14.38 12.40 -5.56
N HIS A 18 14.24 13.69 -5.90
CA HIS A 18 14.25 14.79 -4.93
C HIS A 18 13.19 14.65 -3.83
N SER A 19 11.93 14.38 -4.20
CA SER A 19 10.83 14.24 -3.23
C SER A 19 11.03 13.04 -2.29
N VAL A 20 11.53 11.92 -2.82
CA VAL A 20 11.87 10.72 -2.03
C VAL A 20 12.98 11.05 -1.03
N LEU A 21 14.07 11.69 -1.46
CA LEU A 21 15.18 12.08 -0.58
C LEU A 21 14.72 13.05 0.51
N LYS A 22 13.95 14.08 0.16
CA LYS A 22 13.36 15.00 1.14
C LYS A 22 12.53 14.25 2.19
N LYS A 23 11.68 13.32 1.77
CA LYS A 23 10.85 12.52 2.69
C LYS A 23 11.70 11.71 3.67
N ILE A 24 12.77 11.07 3.19
CA ILE A 24 13.69 10.29 4.01
C ILE A 24 14.44 11.18 5.00
N LEU A 25 14.98 12.31 4.54
CA LEU A 25 15.72 13.27 5.38
C LEU A 25 14.83 13.89 6.46
N SER A 26 13.59 14.26 6.12
CA SER A 26 12.61 14.74 7.11
C SER A 26 12.33 13.70 8.18
N LYS A 27 12.23 12.41 7.81
CA LYS A 27 12.04 11.32 8.79
C LYS A 27 13.24 11.16 9.73
N LEU A 28 14.44 11.53 9.27
CA LEU A 28 15.68 11.55 10.04
C LEU A 28 15.90 12.86 10.82
N ASN A 29 14.91 13.77 10.82
CA ASN A 29 14.99 15.11 11.41
C ASN A 29 16.18 15.94 10.89
N ILE A 30 16.48 15.81 9.59
CA ILE A 30 17.49 16.65 8.93
C ILE A 30 16.77 17.82 8.27
N PHE A 31 17.18 19.04 8.65
CA PHE A 31 16.66 20.26 8.04
C PHE A 31 17.27 20.51 6.67
N PHE A 32 16.45 21.03 5.76
CA PHE A 32 16.82 21.48 4.43
C PHE A 32 15.89 22.62 4.02
N HIS A 33 16.40 23.54 3.20
CA HIS A 33 15.71 24.78 2.80
C HIS A 33 14.94 24.62 1.48
N GLY A 34 14.98 23.43 0.88
CA GLY A 34 14.20 23.04 -0.28
C GLY A 34 14.88 23.33 -1.63
N LYS A 35 15.94 24.17 -1.65
CA LYS A 35 16.75 24.53 -2.81
C LYS A 35 17.95 23.61 -3.05
N GLU A 36 18.23 22.70 -2.12
CA GLU A 36 19.34 21.76 -2.22
C GLU A 36 19.21 20.86 -3.46
N SER A 37 20.34 20.61 -4.11
CA SER A 37 20.40 19.64 -5.22
C SER A 37 20.20 18.22 -4.71
N GLU A 38 19.81 17.30 -5.60
CA GLU A 38 19.72 15.87 -5.24
C GLU A 38 21.05 15.30 -4.73
N ALA A 39 22.17 15.74 -5.31
CA ALA A 39 23.51 15.34 -4.86
C ALA A 39 23.79 15.80 -3.42
N GLU A 40 23.39 17.01 -3.06
CA GLU A 40 23.53 17.52 -1.71
C GLU A 40 22.65 16.77 -0.71
N LEU A 41 21.38 16.53 -1.05
CA LEU A 41 20.48 15.74 -0.22
C LEU A 41 21.03 14.32 0.00
N LEU A 42 21.56 13.70 -1.05
CA LEU A 42 22.15 12.37 -0.98
C LEU A 42 23.43 12.34 -0.12
N ARG A 43 24.27 13.38 -0.23
CA ARG A 43 25.45 13.53 0.64
C ARG A 43 25.03 13.64 2.10
N ARG A 44 24.06 14.50 2.42
CA ARG A 44 23.53 14.66 3.79
C ARG A 44 22.95 13.34 4.33
N LEU A 45 22.24 12.59 3.48
CA LEU A 45 21.73 11.27 3.83
C LEU A 45 22.87 10.31 4.16
N SER A 46 23.86 10.21 3.27
CA SER A 46 25.02 9.32 3.44
C SER A 46 25.82 9.67 4.70
N THR A 47 26.05 10.95 4.98
CA THR A 47 26.72 11.40 6.21
C THR A 47 25.91 11.04 7.47
N LYS A 48 24.58 11.16 7.42
CA LYS A 48 23.74 10.81 8.57
C LYS A 48 23.73 9.32 8.86
N LEU A 49 23.61 8.51 7.81
CA LEU A 49 23.51 7.08 7.92
C LEU A 49 24.87 6.46 8.23
N SER A 50 25.94 6.93 7.59
CA SER A 50 27.30 6.40 7.75
C SER A 50 27.25 4.86 7.70
N ASP A 51 27.73 4.16 8.72
CA ASP A 51 27.71 2.69 8.78
C ASP A 51 26.45 2.09 9.44
N LYS A 52 25.42 2.90 9.69
CA LYS A 52 24.19 2.45 10.35
C LYS A 52 23.23 1.88 9.29
N PRO A 53 22.82 0.60 9.42
CA PRO A 53 21.86 0.02 8.49
C PRO A 53 20.52 0.75 8.61
N TYR A 54 19.97 1.13 7.45
CA TYR A 54 18.69 1.83 7.35
C TYR A 54 17.82 1.22 6.27
N ILE A 55 16.55 0.99 6.57
CA ILE A 55 15.61 0.35 5.64
C ILE A 55 14.65 1.40 5.07
N VAL A 56 14.56 1.47 3.75
CA VAL A 56 13.56 2.31 3.08
C VAL A 56 12.55 1.43 2.36
N PHE A 57 11.28 1.58 2.76
CA PHE A 57 10.13 0.98 2.10
C PHE A 57 9.62 1.96 1.04
N LEU A 58 9.73 1.58 -0.23
CA LEU A 58 9.18 2.32 -1.38
C LEU A 58 7.91 1.62 -1.85
N ASP A 59 6.78 2.18 -1.46
CA ASP A 59 5.46 1.70 -1.87
C ASP A 59 5.05 2.32 -3.20
N GLU A 60 4.36 1.54 -4.02
CA GLU A 60 4.05 1.85 -5.42
C GLU A 60 5.27 2.37 -6.20
N PHE A 61 6.44 1.73 -6.03
CA PHE A 61 7.70 2.22 -6.61
C PHE A 61 7.65 2.34 -8.14
N ASP A 62 6.75 1.61 -8.81
CA ASP A 62 6.52 1.71 -10.26
C ASP A 62 6.00 3.09 -10.69
N LYS A 63 5.60 3.96 -9.75
CA LYS A 63 5.19 5.34 -10.01
C LYS A 63 6.32 6.35 -9.98
N LEU A 64 7.53 5.92 -9.62
CA LEU A 64 8.71 6.75 -9.77
C LEU A 64 8.91 7.13 -11.24
N GLU A 65 9.22 8.40 -11.47
CA GLU A 65 9.55 8.94 -12.79
C GLU A 65 10.84 8.30 -13.33
N ASN A 66 11.81 8.10 -12.45
CA ASN A 66 13.09 7.47 -12.74
C ASN A 66 13.52 6.56 -11.57
N PHE A 67 14.16 5.43 -11.89
CA PHE A 67 14.69 4.46 -10.93
C PHE A 67 16.13 4.73 -10.47
N ASP A 68 16.80 5.77 -10.98
CA ASP A 68 18.15 6.15 -10.55
C ASP A 68 18.28 6.37 -9.03
N ILE A 69 17.20 6.80 -8.38
CA ILE A 69 17.15 6.94 -6.93
C ILE A 69 17.42 5.62 -6.20
N LEU A 70 16.98 4.48 -6.76
CA LEU A 70 17.22 3.17 -6.15
C LEU A 70 18.71 2.86 -6.08
N TYR A 71 19.45 3.17 -7.15
CA TYR A 71 20.90 3.01 -7.17
C TYR A 71 21.61 3.91 -6.16
N ARG A 72 21.17 5.18 -6.11
CA ARG A 72 21.73 6.19 -5.19
C ARG A 72 21.51 5.80 -3.73
N LEU A 73 20.32 5.32 -3.39
CA LEU A 73 20.01 4.85 -2.03
C LEU A 73 20.80 3.58 -1.68
N ASN A 74 20.89 2.61 -2.58
CA ASN A 74 21.68 1.39 -2.36
C ASN A 74 23.17 1.72 -2.10
N SER A 75 23.71 2.71 -2.82
CA SER A 75 25.08 3.18 -2.62
C SER A 75 25.30 3.91 -1.30
N ALA A 76 24.23 4.43 -0.68
CA ALA A 76 24.25 5.10 0.62
C ALA A 76 23.98 4.13 1.80
N ASN A 77 24.24 2.83 1.62
CA ASN A 77 24.04 1.77 2.61
C ASN A 77 22.56 1.64 3.09
N VAL A 78 21.61 1.96 2.21
CA VAL A 78 20.18 1.81 2.47
C VAL A 78 19.69 0.48 1.90
N SER A 79 19.10 -0.35 2.76
CA SER A 79 18.38 -1.54 2.31
C SER A 79 17.00 -1.15 1.78
N LEU A 80 16.64 -1.64 0.60
CA LEU A 80 15.39 -1.29 -0.06
C LEU A 80 14.36 -2.42 0.06
N VAL A 81 13.13 -2.04 0.40
CA VAL A 81 11.95 -2.89 0.25
C VAL A 81 11.04 -2.22 -0.75
N LEU A 82 10.85 -2.84 -1.90
CA LEU A 82 10.07 -2.30 -3.01
C LEU A 82 8.72 -3.02 -3.07
N ALA A 83 7.62 -2.26 -3.07
CA ALA A 83 6.27 -2.80 -3.24
C ALA A 83 5.60 -2.21 -4.47
N SER A 84 5.00 -3.07 -5.29
CA SER A 84 4.20 -2.65 -6.44
C SER A 84 3.05 -3.63 -6.66
N THR A 85 1.96 -3.10 -7.22
CA THR A 85 0.84 -3.92 -7.73
C THR A 85 1.03 -4.31 -9.19
N ASN A 86 1.99 -3.69 -9.88
CA ASN A 86 2.30 -3.97 -11.27
C ASN A 86 3.35 -5.09 -11.37
N ARG A 87 2.94 -6.24 -11.91
CA ARG A 87 3.83 -7.41 -12.10
C ARG A 87 4.96 -7.18 -13.09
N SER A 88 4.82 -6.22 -14.01
CA SER A 88 5.88 -5.88 -14.96
C SER A 88 6.77 -4.74 -14.48
N ALA A 89 6.62 -4.26 -13.24
CA ALA A 89 7.38 -3.12 -12.73
C ALA A 89 8.90 -3.32 -12.85
N LEU A 90 9.39 -4.54 -12.61
CA LEU A 90 10.80 -4.88 -12.70
C LEU A 90 11.33 -4.90 -14.15
N LEU A 91 10.48 -5.05 -15.17
CA LEU A 91 10.91 -5.02 -16.58
C LEU A 91 11.43 -3.65 -17.01
N ARG A 92 11.04 -2.59 -16.29
CA ARG A 92 11.55 -1.23 -16.54
C ARG A 92 12.95 -1.00 -15.96
N PHE A 93 13.48 -1.95 -15.20
CA PHE A 93 14.83 -1.82 -14.65
C PHE A 93 15.85 -2.19 -15.72
N SER A 94 16.92 -1.41 -15.81
CA SER A 94 18.07 -1.80 -16.62
C SER A 94 18.71 -3.08 -16.03
N GLY A 95 19.30 -3.93 -16.88
CA GLY A 95 19.99 -5.14 -16.40
C GLY A 95 21.08 -4.85 -15.37
N ARG A 96 21.75 -3.69 -15.49
CA ARG A 96 22.72 -3.18 -14.50
C ARG A 96 22.06 -2.90 -13.14
N LEU A 97 20.86 -2.32 -13.12
CA LEU A 97 20.14 -1.99 -11.90
C LEU A 97 19.70 -3.26 -11.16
N LEU A 98 19.16 -4.24 -11.89
CA LEU A 98 18.75 -5.52 -11.33
C LEU A 98 19.93 -6.26 -10.69
N SER A 99 21.06 -6.33 -11.39
CA SER A 99 22.28 -6.98 -10.89
C SER A 99 22.79 -6.31 -9.61
N ARG A 100 22.84 -4.97 -9.57
CA ARG A 100 23.37 -4.22 -8.42
C ARG A 100 22.47 -4.26 -7.20
N LEU A 101 21.15 -4.30 -7.38
CA LEU A 101 20.19 -4.36 -6.27
C LEU A 101 20.01 -5.77 -5.71
N ALA A 102 20.50 -6.81 -6.39
CA ALA A 102 20.31 -8.21 -6.02
C ALA A 102 18.84 -8.51 -5.65
N VAL A 103 17.91 -8.04 -6.48
CA VAL A 103 16.47 -8.01 -6.16
C VAL A 103 15.95 -9.43 -5.94
N LYS A 104 15.39 -9.68 -4.75
CA LYS A 104 14.63 -10.89 -4.44
C LYS A 104 13.14 -10.60 -4.53
N GLU A 105 12.46 -11.19 -5.51
CA GLU A 105 11.02 -11.02 -5.69
C GLU A 105 10.21 -11.92 -4.75
N ILE A 106 9.15 -11.36 -4.18
CA ILE A 106 8.13 -12.11 -3.43
C ILE A 106 6.77 -11.81 -4.05
N LEU A 107 6.15 -12.82 -4.66
CA LEU A 107 4.86 -12.68 -5.31
C LEU A 107 3.71 -12.88 -4.31
N PHE A 108 2.96 -11.81 -4.05
CA PHE A 108 1.71 -11.89 -3.30
C PHE A 108 0.54 -12.22 -4.24
N ARG A 109 0.03 -13.46 -4.14
CA ARG A 109 -1.15 -13.91 -4.89
C ARG A 109 -2.43 -13.37 -4.24
N ARG A 110 -3.52 -13.36 -5.00
CA ARG A 110 -4.85 -13.04 -4.46
C ARG A 110 -5.19 -14.06 -3.37
N TYR A 111 -5.79 -13.59 -2.29
CA TYR A 111 -6.20 -14.49 -1.21
C TYR A 111 -7.26 -15.47 -1.69
N LEU A 112 -7.16 -16.71 -1.21
CA LEU A 112 -8.22 -17.70 -1.34
C LEU A 112 -9.44 -17.28 -0.49
N PRO A 113 -10.66 -17.73 -0.85
CA PRO A 113 -11.86 -17.47 -0.05
C PRO A 113 -11.73 -17.93 1.42
N SER A 114 -11.00 -19.01 1.69
CA SER A 114 -10.69 -19.47 3.04
C SER A 114 -9.80 -18.46 3.80
N GLN A 115 -8.72 -17.99 3.18
CA GLN A 115 -7.84 -16.99 3.79
C GLN A 115 -8.55 -15.67 4.07
N ILE A 116 -9.43 -15.23 3.15
CA ILE A 116 -10.26 -14.05 3.40
C ILE A 116 -11.21 -14.29 4.57
N TYR A 117 -11.82 -15.48 4.68
CA TYR A 117 -12.66 -15.83 5.81
C TYR A 117 -11.89 -15.76 7.12
N ASP A 118 -10.67 -16.31 7.18
CA ASP A 118 -9.82 -16.27 8.38
C ASP A 118 -9.48 -14.84 8.79
N ILE A 119 -9.09 -14.00 7.81
CA ILE A 119 -8.86 -12.56 8.03
C ILE A 119 -10.12 -11.89 8.59
N LEU A 120 -11.29 -12.17 8.01
CA LEU A 120 -12.56 -11.58 8.47
C LEU A 120 -12.95 -12.07 9.87
N ALA A 121 -12.76 -13.36 10.17
CA ALA A 121 -13.05 -13.93 11.47
C ALA A 121 -12.20 -13.27 12.57
N ASP A 122 -10.90 -13.08 12.31
CA ASP A 122 -10.00 -12.37 13.22
C ASP A 122 -10.44 -10.92 13.44
N ARG A 123 -10.76 -10.18 12.37
CA ARG A 123 -11.22 -8.79 12.48
C ARG A 123 -12.58 -8.68 13.18
N ALA A 124 -13.51 -9.59 12.89
CA ALA A 124 -14.82 -9.61 13.53
C ALA A 124 -14.69 -9.89 15.04
N ARG A 125 -13.86 -10.85 15.43
CA ARG A 125 -13.58 -11.18 16.83
C ARG A 125 -12.96 -10.02 17.61
N LEU A 126 -12.04 -9.28 16.99
CA LEU A 126 -11.33 -8.16 17.64
C LEU A 126 -12.13 -6.85 17.68
N SER A 127 -13.12 -6.68 16.81
CA SER A 127 -13.75 -5.36 16.57
C SER A 127 -15.27 -5.35 16.63
N LEU A 128 -15.94 -6.50 16.71
CA LEU A 128 -17.41 -6.59 16.80
C LEU A 128 -17.82 -7.27 18.11
N LYS A 129 -18.94 -6.81 18.69
CA LYS A 129 -19.56 -7.44 19.88
C LYS A 129 -19.80 -8.93 19.63
N GLN A 130 -19.51 -9.76 20.62
CA GLN A 130 -19.79 -11.20 20.51
C GLN A 130 -21.28 -11.44 20.23
N GLY A 131 -21.57 -12.31 19.26
CA GLY A 131 -22.92 -12.61 18.82
C GLY A 131 -23.54 -11.58 17.86
N SER A 132 -22.86 -10.47 17.53
CA SER A 132 -23.38 -9.48 16.57
C SER A 132 -23.20 -9.86 15.10
N TYR A 133 -22.51 -10.97 14.82
CA TYR A 133 -22.26 -11.45 13.46
C TYR A 133 -22.36 -12.97 13.39
N ASN A 134 -22.63 -13.49 12.19
CA ASN A 134 -22.73 -14.93 11.91
C ASN A 134 -21.59 -15.38 10.98
N MET A 135 -21.05 -16.58 11.18
CA MET A 135 -20.06 -17.17 10.27
C MET A 135 -20.52 -17.23 8.81
N ARG A 136 -21.83 -17.38 8.56
CA ARG A 136 -22.43 -17.32 7.22
C ARG A 136 -22.17 -15.98 6.52
N ILE A 137 -22.25 -14.85 7.23
CA ILE A 137 -22.01 -13.54 6.60
C ILE A 137 -20.53 -13.38 6.24
N LEU A 138 -19.62 -13.83 7.09
CA LEU A 138 -18.18 -13.79 6.80
C LEU A 138 -17.84 -14.64 5.57
N LYS A 139 -18.43 -15.83 5.47
CA LYS A 139 -18.27 -16.73 4.31
C LYS A 139 -18.83 -16.10 3.04
N LEU A 140 -20.02 -15.47 3.08
CA LEU A 140 -20.58 -14.77 1.92
C LEU A 140 -19.68 -13.64 1.43
N ILE A 141 -19.16 -12.82 2.34
CA ILE A 141 -18.21 -11.76 2.00
C ILE A 141 -16.96 -12.37 1.36
N SER A 142 -16.40 -13.45 1.93
CA SER A 142 -15.13 -14.01 1.47
C SER A 142 -15.17 -14.50 0.02
N TYR A 143 -16.27 -15.12 -0.42
CA TYR A 143 -16.47 -15.51 -1.82
C TYR A 143 -16.70 -14.31 -2.75
N SER A 144 -17.22 -13.20 -2.24
CA SER A 144 -17.62 -12.05 -3.07
C SER A 144 -16.48 -11.08 -3.41
N CYS A 145 -15.36 -11.12 -2.68
CA CYS A 145 -14.32 -10.09 -2.76
C CYS A 145 -13.19 -10.41 -3.75
N LYS A 146 -13.29 -11.51 -4.52
CA LYS A 146 -12.28 -11.92 -5.51
C LYS A 146 -10.84 -11.88 -4.95
N GLY A 147 -10.68 -12.31 -3.69
CA GLY A 147 -9.38 -12.33 -3.01
C GLY A 147 -8.80 -10.98 -2.59
N ASP A 148 -9.58 -9.89 -2.62
CA ASP A 148 -9.18 -8.58 -2.07
C ASP A 148 -9.65 -8.43 -0.61
N ALA A 149 -8.70 -8.50 0.33
CA ALA A 149 -8.97 -8.36 1.76
C ALA A 149 -9.46 -6.96 2.16
N ARG A 150 -9.08 -5.91 1.42
CA ARG A 150 -9.54 -4.54 1.67
C ARG A 150 -11.04 -4.45 1.40
N ILE A 151 -11.48 -4.98 0.26
CA ILE A 151 -12.91 -5.02 -0.10
C ILE A 151 -13.68 -5.85 0.93
N ALA A 152 -13.14 -6.99 1.36
CA ALA A 152 -13.77 -7.84 2.36
C ALA A 152 -13.98 -7.11 3.70
N ILE A 153 -12.92 -6.54 4.27
CA ILE A 153 -12.97 -5.83 5.54
C ILE A 153 -13.88 -4.60 5.44
N THR A 154 -13.82 -3.83 4.34
CA THR A 154 -14.71 -2.69 4.12
C THR A 154 -16.17 -3.11 4.03
N THR A 155 -16.47 -4.24 3.39
CA THR A 155 -17.84 -4.77 3.29
C THR A 155 -18.35 -5.17 4.66
N LEU A 156 -17.55 -5.89 5.46
CA LEU A 156 -17.90 -6.24 6.84
C LEU A 156 -18.18 -5.00 7.68
N ARG A 157 -17.30 -3.99 7.63
CA ARG A 157 -17.50 -2.71 8.33
C ARG A 157 -18.81 -2.03 7.94
N LYS A 158 -19.14 -1.96 6.65
CA LYS A 158 -20.38 -1.34 6.17
C LYS A 158 -21.62 -2.07 6.67
N LEU A 159 -21.58 -3.41 6.70
CA LEU A 159 -22.68 -4.22 7.21
C LEU A 159 -22.89 -4.05 8.71
N ALA A 160 -21.78 -4.03 9.48
CA ALA A 160 -21.82 -3.74 10.91
C ALA A 160 -22.42 -2.36 11.19
N LEU A 161 -21.91 -1.32 10.49
CA LEU A 161 -22.42 0.05 10.62
C LEU A 161 -23.90 0.15 10.23
N ASN A 162 -24.33 -0.56 9.19
CA ASN A 162 -25.73 -0.59 8.80
C ASN A 162 -26.61 -1.24 9.87
N ALA A 163 -26.16 -2.32 10.52
CA ALA A 163 -26.90 -2.91 11.63
C ALA A 163 -27.04 -1.92 12.80
N GLU A 164 -25.95 -1.25 13.17
CA GLU A 164 -25.92 -0.26 14.25
C GLU A 164 -26.84 0.94 13.99
N ILE A 165 -26.78 1.53 12.78
CA ILE A 165 -27.66 2.66 12.39
C ILE A 165 -29.14 2.27 12.45
N ASN A 166 -29.47 1.02 12.15
CA ASN A 166 -30.85 0.53 12.18
C ASN A 166 -31.25 -0.04 13.57
N GLY A 167 -30.44 0.17 14.61
CA GLY A 167 -30.73 -0.34 15.95
C GLY A 167 -30.76 -1.87 16.05
N LYS A 168 -30.13 -2.59 15.12
CA LYS A 168 -30.06 -4.04 15.12
C LYS A 168 -28.86 -4.52 15.93
N ASP A 169 -29.08 -5.46 16.84
CA ASP A 169 -28.01 -6.10 17.62
C ASP A 169 -27.09 -7.01 16.80
N ARG A 170 -27.52 -7.39 15.58
CA ARG A 170 -26.83 -8.34 14.72
C ARG A 170 -26.84 -7.92 13.26
N ILE A 171 -25.76 -8.27 12.55
CA ILE A 171 -25.65 -8.13 11.10
C ILE A 171 -26.62 -9.10 10.43
N ASP A 172 -27.57 -8.52 9.70
CA ASP A 172 -28.54 -9.25 8.90
C ASP A 172 -27.91 -9.73 7.58
N ILE A 173 -28.13 -11.00 7.24
CA ILE A 173 -27.62 -11.58 5.99
C ILE A 173 -28.25 -10.91 4.77
N SER A 174 -29.51 -10.45 4.88
CA SER A 174 -30.20 -9.75 3.78
C SER A 174 -29.53 -8.43 3.41
N ALA A 175 -28.90 -7.74 4.38
CA ALA A 175 -28.16 -6.50 4.18
C ALA A 175 -27.00 -6.65 3.19
N PHE A 176 -26.47 -7.88 3.03
CA PHE A 176 -25.40 -8.20 2.09
C PHE A 176 -25.76 -7.84 0.65
N LYS A 177 -27.00 -8.11 0.21
CA LYS A 177 -27.43 -7.83 -1.17
C LYS A 177 -27.41 -6.32 -1.46
N PHE A 178 -27.86 -5.51 -0.50
CA PHE A 178 -27.86 -4.05 -0.62
C PHE A 178 -26.45 -3.46 -0.69
N VAL A 179 -25.54 -3.91 0.19
CA VAL A 179 -24.16 -3.42 0.20
C VAL A 179 -23.38 -3.87 -1.05
N LYS A 180 -23.68 -5.06 -1.59
CA LYS A 180 -23.06 -5.56 -2.82
C LYS A 180 -23.40 -4.68 -4.03
N SER A 181 -24.66 -4.29 -4.20
CA SER A 181 -25.07 -3.37 -5.27
C SER A 181 -24.38 -2.00 -5.14
N TYR A 182 -24.26 -1.48 -3.92
CA TYR A 182 -23.56 -0.22 -3.66
C TYR A 182 -22.04 -0.28 -3.94
N ASN A 183 -21.40 -1.40 -3.61
CA ASN A 183 -19.98 -1.61 -3.91
C ASN A 183 -19.73 -1.81 -5.41
N HIS A 184 -20.65 -2.43 -6.15
CA HIS A 184 -20.55 -2.53 -7.60
C HIS A 184 -20.53 -1.13 -8.26
N PHE A 185 -21.41 -0.23 -7.82
CA PHE A 185 -21.45 1.17 -8.26
C PHE A 185 -20.13 1.92 -7.98
N ARG A 186 -19.59 1.83 -6.76
CA ARG A 186 -18.35 2.54 -6.42
C ARG A 186 -17.08 1.93 -7.02
N VAL A 187 -17.05 0.62 -7.29
CA VAL A 187 -15.92 -0.02 -7.99
C VAL A 187 -15.88 0.46 -9.44
N LEU A 188 -17.03 0.68 -10.08
CA LEU A 188 -17.11 1.28 -11.42
C LEU A 188 -16.62 2.75 -11.42
N ASP A 189 -17.04 3.56 -10.44
CA ASP A 189 -16.57 4.95 -10.29
C ASP A 189 -15.07 5.06 -9.99
N SER A 190 -14.53 4.17 -9.15
CA SER A 190 -13.10 4.17 -8.80
C SER A 190 -12.23 3.55 -9.88
N ALA A 191 -12.78 2.66 -10.71
CA ALA A 191 -12.14 2.22 -11.94
C ALA A 191 -12.11 3.36 -12.97
N GLN A 192 -13.23 4.07 -13.18
CA GLN A 192 -13.30 5.25 -14.07
C GLN A 192 -12.39 6.39 -13.61
N LYS A 193 -12.34 6.72 -12.31
CA LYS A 193 -11.38 7.70 -11.78
C LYS A 193 -9.91 7.27 -11.95
N ARG A 194 -9.63 5.97 -11.99
CA ARG A 194 -8.26 5.46 -12.24
C ARG A 194 -7.89 5.52 -13.72
N THR A 195 -8.84 5.43 -14.64
CA THR A 195 -8.62 5.62 -16.09
C THR A 195 -8.66 7.10 -16.51
N SER A 196 -9.45 7.95 -15.84
CA SER A 196 -9.58 9.38 -16.16
C SER A 196 -8.49 10.28 -15.55
N LEU A 197 -7.52 9.69 -14.82
CA LEU A 197 -6.34 10.38 -14.30
C LEU A 197 -5.06 10.01 -15.11
N SER A 198 -5.22 9.51 -16.33
CA SER A 198 -4.11 9.42 -17.31
C SER A 198 -3.80 10.84 -17.83
N PRO A 199 -2.52 11.24 -18.00
CA PRO A 199 -2.15 12.61 -18.39
C PRO A 199 -2.48 13.00 -19.83
N ASP A 200 -3.15 12.15 -20.61
CA ASP A 200 -3.27 12.34 -22.07
C ASP A 200 -4.47 13.18 -22.51
N ASN A 201 -5.22 13.78 -21.59
CA ASN A 201 -6.39 14.63 -21.92
C ASN A 201 -6.22 16.10 -21.49
N LEU A 202 -5.01 16.64 -21.62
CA LEU A 202 -4.75 18.09 -21.57
C LEU A 202 -3.84 18.46 -22.76
N THR A 203 -4.45 18.51 -23.93
CA THR A 203 -4.01 19.34 -25.07
C THR A 203 -5.08 20.37 -25.32
#